data_AF-A0A519VP45-F1
#
_entry.id   AF-A0A519VP45-F1
#
_cell.length_a   1.000
_cell.length_b   1.000
_cell.length_c   1.000
_cell.angle_alpha   90.00
_cell.angle_beta   90.00
_cell.angle_gamma   90.00
#
_symmetry.space_group_name_H-M   'P 1'
#
loop_
_entity.id
_entity.type
_entity.pdbx_description
1 polymer ?
#
loop_
_entity_poly.entity_id
_entity_poly.type
_entity_poly.pdbx_seq_one_letter_code
_entity_poly.pdbx_strand_id
1 'polypeptide(L)'
;MKKLLLTAVFALTLCFAANAQDENVTENPAEVSDSKTLSLDELKAQRATLLALSKSEDFLEKLAKVDKLQAPKETGIGGLDALTTMAAKLIDQMKTTRGSIPQFYASVTGQTMDGNPATNVTPVQPDQLIALSKMFVTMGVELVKSSKELLTMPGEIKSAGVMKAMKALKSMAYIKNAFVALKQEISYNAKMTQNLIATNKAMATNKSK
;
A
#
# COMPACT_ATOMS: atom_id res chain seq x y z
N MET A 1 -40.95 22.49 21.02
CA MET A 1 -39.56 22.87 20.66
C MET A 1 -38.78 21.60 20.39
N LYS A 2 -38.13 21.54 19.21
CA LYS A 2 -37.72 20.33 18.49
C LYS A 2 -36.43 19.72 19.04
N LYS A 3 -36.40 18.38 19.10
CA LYS A 3 -35.21 17.54 19.35
C LYS A 3 -34.24 17.69 18.16
N LEU A 4 -32.99 18.05 18.40
CA LEU A 4 -31.92 18.04 17.39
C LEU A 4 -30.95 16.89 17.71
N LEU A 5 -31.17 15.76 17.04
CA LEU A 5 -30.22 14.65 16.93
C LEU A 5 -29.14 15.08 15.93
N LEU A 6 -27.94 15.37 16.42
CA LEU A 6 -26.78 15.68 15.59
C LEU A 6 -26.21 14.37 15.02
N THR A 7 -26.79 13.94 13.90
CA THR A 7 -26.29 12.80 13.11
C THR A 7 -25.26 13.35 12.13
N ALA A 8 -23.98 13.29 12.49
CA ALA A 8 -22.89 13.61 11.56
C ALA A 8 -22.67 12.43 10.62
N VAL A 9 -23.48 12.37 9.55
CA VAL A 9 -23.23 11.52 8.38
C VAL A 9 -22.06 12.15 7.63
N PHE A 10 -20.85 11.61 7.82
CA PHE A 10 -19.71 11.95 6.98
C PHE A 10 -19.88 11.23 5.64
N ALA A 11 -20.59 11.89 4.72
CA ALA A 11 -20.64 11.52 3.32
C ALA A 11 -19.25 11.76 2.71
N LEU A 12 -18.41 10.72 2.71
CA LEU A 12 -17.19 10.72 1.92
C LEU A 12 -17.58 10.33 0.50
N THR A 13 -17.94 11.34 -0.31
CA THR A 13 -18.18 11.20 -1.74
C THR A 13 -16.91 10.70 -2.39
N LEU A 14 -16.86 9.40 -2.66
CA LEU A 14 -15.85 8.76 -3.48
C LEU A 14 -16.04 9.25 -4.92
N CYS A 15 -15.28 10.25 -5.34
CA CYS A 15 -15.12 10.53 -6.76
C CYS A 15 -14.25 9.42 -7.38
N PHE A 16 -14.86 8.28 -7.63
CA PHE A 16 -14.43 7.35 -8.67
C PHE A 16 -14.79 7.97 -10.01
N ALA A 17 -13.87 8.72 -10.60
CA ALA A 17 -13.87 8.89 -12.04
C ALA A 17 -13.19 7.64 -12.64
N ALA A 18 -13.96 6.57 -12.79
CA ALA A 18 -13.68 5.52 -13.76
C ALA A 18 -15.02 5.09 -14.31
N ASN A 19 -15.16 5.18 -15.63
CA ASN A 19 -16.24 4.52 -16.35
C ASN A 19 -16.34 3.09 -15.83
N ALA A 20 -17.54 2.77 -15.35
CA ALA A 20 -17.93 1.47 -14.86
C ALA A 20 -17.64 0.41 -15.92
N GLN A 21 -17.00 -0.68 -15.52
CA GLN A 21 -17.48 -2.03 -15.83
C GLN A 21 -16.81 -3.06 -14.90
N ASP A 22 -17.68 -3.70 -14.10
CA ASP A 22 -17.56 -4.97 -13.39
C ASP A 22 -16.36 -5.23 -12.46
N GLU A 23 -16.57 -4.91 -11.17
CA GLU A 23 -15.96 -5.67 -10.08
C GLU A 23 -16.68 -7.01 -9.93
N ASN A 24 -16.18 -8.03 -10.62
CA ASN A 24 -16.27 -9.40 -10.15
C ASN A 24 -14.89 -9.78 -9.59
N VAL A 25 -14.70 -9.59 -8.29
CA VAL A 25 -13.55 -10.14 -7.57
C VAL A 25 -13.82 -11.63 -7.38
N THR A 26 -13.62 -12.41 -8.44
CA THR A 26 -13.56 -13.87 -8.38
C THR A 26 -12.11 -14.34 -8.32
N GLU A 27 -11.91 -15.24 -7.38
CA GLU A 27 -10.70 -15.93 -6.94
C GLU A 27 -9.87 -16.54 -8.08
N ASN A 28 -8.60 -16.13 -8.25
CA ASN A 28 -7.46 -17.01 -8.60
C ASN A 28 -6.13 -16.19 -8.61
N PRO A 29 -5.12 -16.51 -7.77
CA PRO A 29 -3.81 -15.83 -7.81
C PRO A 29 -2.92 -16.22 -9.02
N ALA A 30 -3.43 -16.99 -9.98
CA ALA A 30 -2.67 -17.45 -11.16
C ALA A 30 -3.05 -16.79 -12.49
N GLU A 31 -4.13 -16.00 -12.56
CA GLU A 31 -4.51 -15.35 -13.82
C GLU A 31 -4.14 -13.87 -13.79
N VAL A 32 -2.93 -13.59 -14.29
CA VAL A 32 -2.65 -12.28 -14.89
C VAL A 32 -3.51 -12.22 -16.15
N SER A 33 -4.74 -11.74 -16.03
CA SER A 33 -5.54 -11.40 -17.21
C SER A 33 -4.70 -10.45 -18.07
N ASP A 34 -4.68 -10.67 -19.38
CA ASP A 34 -3.93 -9.89 -20.35
C ASP A 34 -4.40 -8.43 -20.33
N SER A 35 -3.90 -7.66 -19.36
CA SER A 35 -4.07 -6.23 -19.30
C SER A 35 -3.43 -5.65 -20.55
N LYS A 36 -4.14 -4.77 -21.26
CA LYS A 36 -3.67 -3.97 -22.40
C LYS A 36 -2.16 -3.75 -22.29
N THR A 37 -1.37 -4.38 -23.17
CA THR A 37 0.09 -4.23 -23.14
C THR A 37 0.42 -2.78 -23.43
N LEU A 38 0.82 -2.04 -22.40
CA LEU A 38 1.17 -0.63 -22.51
C LEU A 38 2.45 -0.49 -23.35
N SER A 39 2.46 0.51 -24.22
CA SER A 39 3.66 0.93 -24.93
C SER A 39 4.74 1.42 -23.95
N LEU A 40 5.99 1.44 -24.40
CA LEU A 40 7.09 1.99 -23.59
C LEU A 40 6.86 3.45 -23.18
N ASP A 41 6.21 4.25 -24.03
CA ASP A 41 5.95 5.66 -23.73
C ASP A 41 4.79 5.82 -22.74
N GLU A 42 3.74 5.00 -22.83
CA GLU A 42 2.70 4.94 -21.78
C GLU A 42 3.29 4.50 -20.44
N LEU A 43 4.21 3.52 -20.44
CA LEU A 43 4.90 3.06 -19.23
C LEU A 43 5.79 4.15 -18.62
N LYS A 44 6.53 4.91 -19.45
CA LYS A 44 7.31 6.07 -18.99
C LYS A 44 6.41 7.15 -18.39
N ALA A 45 5.29 7.47 -19.05
CA ALA A 45 4.34 8.48 -18.57
C ALA A 45 3.75 8.09 -17.20
N GLN A 46 3.28 6.85 -17.05
CA GLN A 46 2.81 6.33 -15.76
C GLN A 46 3.89 6.40 -14.68
N ARG A 47 5.13 6.05 -15.04
CA ARG A 47 6.26 6.11 -14.10
C ARG A 47 6.55 7.54 -13.65
N ALA A 48 6.47 8.52 -14.55
CA ALA A 48 6.63 9.93 -14.21
C ALA A 48 5.57 10.39 -13.19
N THR A 49 4.31 9.97 -13.34
CA THR A 49 3.26 10.24 -12.35
C THR A 49 3.57 9.61 -10.99
N LEU A 50 4.06 8.37 -10.98
CA LEU A 50 4.44 7.69 -9.74
C LEU A 50 5.65 8.37 -9.06
N LEU A 51 6.65 8.80 -9.83
CA LEU A 51 7.78 9.57 -9.31
C LEU A 51 7.31 10.91 -8.70
N ALA A 52 6.42 11.62 -9.39
CA ALA A 52 5.82 12.85 -8.87
C ALA A 52 5.08 12.60 -7.54
N LEU A 53 4.29 11.53 -7.45
CA LEU A 53 3.64 11.12 -6.20
C LEU A 53 4.66 10.86 -5.09
N SER A 54 5.74 10.13 -5.37
CA SER A 54 6.77 9.80 -4.37
C SER A 54 7.50 11.02 -3.81
N LYS A 55 7.50 12.13 -4.56
CA LYS A 55 8.10 13.41 -4.19
C LYS A 55 7.09 14.41 -3.61
N SER A 56 5.81 14.07 -3.61
CA SER A 56 4.77 14.95 -3.09
C SER A 56 4.86 15.06 -1.57
N GLU A 57 4.58 16.25 -1.05
CA GLU A 57 4.60 16.53 0.39
C GLU A 57 3.63 15.61 1.15
N ASP A 58 2.41 15.40 0.63
CA ASP A 58 1.41 14.52 1.25
C ASP A 58 1.94 13.08 1.43
N PHE A 59 2.62 12.54 0.41
CA PHE A 59 3.19 11.20 0.46
C PHE A 59 4.33 11.12 1.50
N LEU A 60 5.26 12.09 1.45
CA LEU A 60 6.40 12.15 2.37
C LEU A 60 5.97 12.35 3.82
N GLU A 61 4.95 13.17 4.07
CA GLU A 61 4.39 13.35 5.40
C GLU A 61 3.78 12.06 5.95
N LYS A 62 3.01 11.33 5.14
CA LYS A 62 2.37 10.08 5.57
C LYS A 62 3.40 8.99 5.83
N LEU A 63 4.46 8.96 5.03
CA LEU A 63 5.62 8.12 5.26
C LEU A 63 6.29 8.42 6.60
N ALA A 64 6.59 9.71 6.85
CA ALA A 64 7.21 10.16 8.09
C ALA A 64 6.31 9.91 9.32
N LYS A 65 4.98 10.03 9.16
CA LYS A 65 3.99 9.71 10.19
C LYS A 65 4.08 8.23 10.55
N VAL A 66 4.07 7.32 9.57
CA VAL A 66 4.22 5.87 9.81
C VAL A 66 5.53 5.53 10.50
N ASP A 67 6.63 6.15 10.08
CA ASP A 67 7.93 5.82 10.63
C ASP A 67 8.05 6.15 12.11
N LYS A 68 7.29 7.16 12.58
CA LYS A 68 7.20 7.61 13.97
C LYS A 68 6.14 6.87 14.80
N LEU A 69 5.29 6.04 14.19
CA LEU A 69 4.27 5.30 14.93
C LEU A 69 4.91 4.28 15.87
N GLN A 70 4.55 4.35 17.14
CA GLN A 70 4.95 3.37 18.16
C GLN A 70 3.78 2.49 18.53
N ALA A 71 3.99 1.18 18.48
CA ALA A 71 2.96 0.22 18.86
C ALA A 71 2.61 0.40 20.35
N PRO A 72 1.31 0.54 20.69
CA PRO A 72 0.89 0.58 22.08
C PRO A 72 1.03 -0.80 22.74
N LYS A 73 0.98 -0.81 24.08
CA LYS A 73 0.91 -2.06 24.85
C LYS A 73 -0.40 -2.80 24.56
N GLU A 74 -0.36 -4.11 24.75
CA GLU A 74 -1.51 -4.99 24.58
C GLU A 74 -2.72 -4.54 25.44
N THR A 75 -3.88 -4.69 24.83
CA THR A 75 -5.18 -4.31 25.36
C THR A 75 -5.83 -5.44 26.14
N GLY A 76 -5.45 -6.69 25.84
CA GLY A 76 -6.10 -7.90 26.35
C GLY A 76 -7.40 -8.23 25.63
N ILE A 77 -7.57 -7.71 24.41
CA ILE A 77 -8.65 -8.01 23.46
C ILE A 77 -7.98 -8.67 22.25
N GLY A 78 -8.16 -9.98 22.11
CA GLY A 78 -7.37 -10.80 21.18
C GLY A 78 -7.38 -10.29 19.73
N GLY A 79 -8.56 -9.95 19.20
CA GLY A 79 -8.68 -9.42 17.84
C GLY A 79 -7.92 -8.10 17.64
N LEU A 80 -8.00 -7.20 18.61
CA LEU A 80 -7.34 -5.89 18.55
C LEU A 80 -5.83 -5.99 18.73
N ASP A 81 -5.36 -6.89 19.59
CA ASP A 81 -3.93 -7.13 19.82
C ASP A 81 -3.29 -7.81 18.59
N ALA A 82 -4.02 -8.72 17.93
CA ALA A 82 -3.60 -9.30 16.65
C ALA A 82 -3.48 -8.24 15.54
N LEU A 83 -4.49 -7.37 15.40
CA LEU A 83 -4.45 -6.27 14.43
C LEU A 83 -3.32 -5.27 14.69
N THR A 84 -3.06 -4.96 15.97
CA THR A 84 -1.95 -4.09 16.37
C THR A 84 -0.60 -4.70 15.99
N THR A 85 -0.43 -6.00 16.27
CA THR A 85 0.79 -6.75 15.93
C THR A 85 0.99 -6.82 14.42
N MET A 86 -0.07 -7.07 13.66
CA MET A 86 -0.02 -7.10 12.19
C MET A 86 0.36 -5.72 11.64
N ALA A 87 -0.26 -4.64 12.12
CA ALA A 87 0.09 -3.29 11.69
C ALA A 87 1.57 -2.98 11.94
N ALA A 88 2.11 -3.35 13.10
CA ALA A 88 3.52 -3.19 13.41
C ALA A 88 4.44 -3.99 12.46
N LYS A 89 4.07 -5.24 12.15
CA LYS A 89 4.81 -6.08 11.18
C LYS A 89 4.81 -5.48 9.78
N LEU A 90 3.66 -5.00 9.30
CA LEU A 90 3.59 -4.34 7.98
C LEU A 90 4.45 -3.08 7.94
N ILE A 91 4.45 -2.26 9.00
CA ILE A 91 5.33 -1.08 9.08
C ILE A 91 6.80 -1.48 8.98
N ASP A 92 7.23 -2.49 9.74
CA ASP A 92 8.61 -2.95 9.73
C ASP A 92 9.02 -3.52 8.36
N GLN A 93 8.16 -4.34 7.76
CA GLN A 93 8.37 -4.88 6.42
C GLN A 93 8.43 -3.77 5.36
N MET A 94 7.60 -2.72 5.47
CA MET A 94 7.69 -1.59 4.56
C MET A 94 9.01 -0.83 4.72
N LYS A 95 9.44 -0.55 5.96
CA LYS A 95 10.72 0.12 6.24
C LYS A 95 11.91 -0.63 5.65
N THR A 96 11.97 -1.94 5.84
CA THR A 96 13.07 -2.78 5.34
C THR A 96 13.08 -2.89 3.82
N THR A 97 11.92 -2.85 3.17
CA THR A 97 11.81 -3.06 1.71
C THR A 97 11.84 -1.76 0.91
N ARG A 98 11.62 -0.60 1.54
CA ARG A 98 11.61 0.74 0.90
C ARG A 98 12.90 1.05 0.13
N GLY A 99 14.05 0.66 0.66
CA GLY A 99 15.36 0.88 0.02
C GLY A 99 15.56 0.09 -1.28
N SER A 100 14.71 -0.90 -1.56
CA SER A 100 14.86 -1.74 -2.74
C SER A 100 14.34 -1.07 -4.01
N ILE A 101 13.27 -0.28 -3.94
CA ILE A 101 12.63 0.34 -5.12
C ILE A 101 13.61 1.21 -5.93
N PRO A 102 14.45 2.08 -5.33
CA PRO A 102 15.46 2.82 -6.09
C PRO A 102 16.43 1.93 -6.86
N GLN A 103 16.87 0.81 -6.28
CA GLN A 103 17.76 -0.13 -6.94
C GLN A 103 17.08 -0.83 -8.12
N PHE A 104 15.85 -1.29 -7.93
CA PHE A 104 15.04 -1.90 -8.99
C PHE A 104 14.77 -0.91 -10.13
N TYR A 105 14.46 0.34 -9.78
CA TYR A 105 14.27 1.42 -10.73
C TYR A 105 15.54 1.65 -11.55
N ALA A 106 16.69 1.76 -10.90
CA ALA A 106 17.98 1.94 -11.57
C ALA A 106 18.33 0.76 -12.50
N SER A 107 18.11 -0.47 -12.05
CA SER A 107 18.36 -1.67 -12.85
C SER A 107 17.51 -1.76 -14.11
N VAL A 108 16.27 -1.29 -14.07
CA VAL A 108 15.37 -1.37 -15.22
C VAL A 108 15.52 -0.17 -16.14
N THR A 109 15.76 1.01 -15.60
CA THR A 109 15.72 2.26 -16.38
C THR A 109 17.09 2.81 -16.77
N GLY A 110 18.16 2.35 -16.11
CA GLY A 110 19.49 2.93 -16.24
C GLY A 110 19.64 4.33 -15.61
N GLN A 111 18.62 4.80 -14.89
CA GLN A 111 18.59 6.13 -14.26
C GLN A 111 18.25 6.01 -12.78
N THR A 112 18.70 6.96 -11.97
CA THR A 112 18.20 7.12 -10.61
C THR A 112 16.77 7.69 -10.64
N MET A 113 16.07 7.63 -9.50
CA MET A 113 14.73 8.22 -9.37
C MET A 113 14.71 9.75 -9.50
N ASP A 114 15.89 10.39 -9.52
CA ASP A 114 16.07 11.82 -9.78
C ASP A 114 16.39 12.14 -11.24
N GLY A 115 16.48 11.11 -12.10
CA GLY A 115 16.74 11.27 -13.53
C GLY A 115 18.22 11.32 -13.92
N ASN A 116 19.12 11.20 -12.95
CA ASN A 116 20.56 11.11 -13.23
C ASN A 116 20.90 9.71 -13.78
N PRO A 117 21.92 9.56 -14.65
CA PRO A 117 22.42 8.25 -15.03
C PRO A 117 22.82 7.44 -13.78
N ALA A 118 22.37 6.19 -13.70
CA ALA A 118 22.71 5.35 -12.57
C ALA A 118 24.10 4.74 -12.76
N THR A 119 24.96 4.89 -11.76
CA THR A 119 26.30 4.27 -11.70
C THR A 119 26.26 3.09 -10.72
N ASN A 120 27.07 2.06 -10.95
CA ASN A 120 27.18 0.89 -10.07
C ASN A 120 25.85 0.14 -9.84
N VAL A 121 25.07 -0.04 -10.90
CA VAL A 121 23.78 -0.73 -10.81
C VAL A 121 23.98 -2.23 -10.75
N THR A 122 23.66 -2.84 -9.61
CA THR A 122 23.53 -4.30 -9.51
C THR A 122 22.39 -4.79 -10.40
N PRO A 123 22.67 -5.66 -11.39
CA PRO A 123 21.64 -6.24 -12.24
C PRO A 123 20.64 -7.02 -11.41
N VAL A 124 19.36 -6.73 -11.60
CA VAL A 124 18.27 -7.43 -10.95
C VAL A 124 17.73 -8.53 -11.87
N GLN A 125 17.52 -9.72 -11.31
CA GLN A 125 16.84 -10.80 -12.02
C GLN A 125 15.33 -10.54 -12.11
N PRO A 126 14.66 -10.83 -13.25
CA PRO A 126 13.21 -10.65 -13.40
C PRO A 126 12.38 -11.27 -12.27
N ASP A 127 12.81 -12.43 -11.75
CA ASP A 127 12.14 -13.12 -10.64
C ASP A 127 12.16 -12.32 -9.33
N GLN A 128 13.21 -11.54 -9.07
CA GLN A 128 13.29 -10.69 -7.88
C GLN A 128 12.27 -9.55 -7.94
N LEU A 129 12.06 -8.95 -9.12
CA LEU A 129 11.02 -7.94 -9.35
C LEU A 129 9.62 -8.55 -9.15
N ILE A 130 9.39 -9.75 -9.69
CA ILE A 130 8.11 -10.45 -9.54
C ILE A 130 7.85 -10.79 -8.07
N ALA A 131 8.85 -11.29 -7.34
CA ALA A 131 8.71 -11.62 -5.93
C ALA A 131 8.37 -10.38 -5.09
N LEU A 132 9.05 -9.26 -5.35
CA LEU A 132 8.75 -7.99 -4.69
C LEU A 132 7.34 -7.49 -5.01
N SER A 133 6.91 -7.58 -6.28
CA SER A 133 5.56 -7.20 -6.67
C SER A 133 4.50 -8.06 -5.96
N LYS A 134 4.73 -9.37 -5.87
CA LYS A 134 3.82 -10.29 -5.16
C LYS A 134 3.74 -9.93 -3.68
N MET A 135 4.88 -9.66 -3.04
CA MET A 135 4.93 -9.24 -1.65
C MET A 135 4.07 -7.99 -1.39
N PHE A 136 4.21 -6.91 -2.18
CA PHE A 136 3.40 -5.70 -1.99
C PHE A 136 1.91 -5.94 -2.26
N VAL A 137 1.56 -6.77 -3.24
CA VAL A 137 0.16 -7.14 -3.49
C VAL A 137 -0.42 -7.91 -2.30
N THR A 138 0.31 -8.90 -1.77
CA THR A 138 -0.10 -9.66 -0.58
C THR A 138 -0.29 -8.75 0.63
N MET A 139 0.65 -7.83 0.89
CA MET A 139 0.52 -6.84 1.97
C MET A 139 -0.72 -5.95 1.78
N GLY A 140 -1.04 -5.57 0.53
CA GLY A 140 -2.24 -4.81 0.21
C GLY A 140 -3.53 -5.58 0.50
N VAL A 141 -3.57 -6.87 0.16
CA VAL A 141 -4.72 -7.75 0.45
C VAL A 141 -4.90 -7.94 1.95
N GLU A 142 -3.82 -8.20 2.69
CA GLU A 142 -3.84 -8.32 4.15
C GLU A 142 -4.34 -7.04 4.80
N LEU A 143 -3.86 -5.88 4.34
CA LEU A 143 -4.29 -4.58 4.83
C LEU A 143 -5.79 -4.35 4.62
N VAL A 144 -6.33 -4.70 3.44
CA VAL A 144 -7.76 -4.57 3.14
C VAL A 144 -8.59 -5.51 4.01
N LYS A 145 -8.16 -6.78 4.15
CA LYS A 145 -8.84 -7.75 5.00
C LYS A 145 -8.93 -7.25 6.44
N SER A 146 -7.82 -6.82 7.01
CA SER A 146 -7.79 -6.36 8.40
C SER A 146 -8.42 -4.99 8.61
N SER A 147 -8.50 -4.15 7.57
CA SER A 147 -9.34 -2.95 7.61
C SER A 147 -10.82 -3.29 7.78
N LYS A 148 -11.30 -4.40 7.20
CA LYS A 148 -12.66 -4.91 7.42
C LYS A 148 -12.84 -5.45 8.84
N GLU A 149 -11.87 -6.18 9.35
CA GLU A 149 -11.88 -6.68 10.74
C GLU A 149 -11.92 -5.52 11.76
N LEU A 150 -11.27 -4.40 11.48
CA LEU A 150 -11.30 -3.21 12.34
C LEU A 150 -12.72 -2.65 12.51
N LEU A 151 -13.60 -2.80 11.52
CA LEU A 151 -14.99 -2.31 11.57
C LEU A 151 -15.86 -3.09 12.55
N THR A 152 -15.50 -4.33 12.89
CA THR A 152 -16.26 -5.18 13.81
C THR A 152 -15.76 -5.06 15.26
N MET A 153 -14.55 -4.53 15.48
CA MET A 153 -13.94 -4.33 16.80
C MET A 153 -14.77 -3.54 17.83
N PRO A 154 -15.60 -2.54 17.47
CA PRO A 154 -16.41 -1.81 18.46
C PRO A 154 -17.34 -2.72 19.30
N GLY A 155 -17.78 -3.86 18.76
CA GLY A 155 -18.58 -4.84 19.51
C GLY A 155 -17.76 -5.53 20.61
N GLU A 156 -16.56 -6.01 20.26
CA GLU A 156 -15.63 -6.66 21.18
C GLU A 156 -15.19 -5.72 22.31
N ILE A 157 -14.89 -4.46 21.96
CA ILE A 157 -14.45 -3.43 22.92
C ILE A 157 -15.51 -3.15 23.99
N LYS A 158 -16.79 -3.08 23.60
CA LYS A 158 -17.89 -2.83 24.55
C LYS A 158 -18.02 -3.96 25.58
N SER A 159 -17.72 -5.20 25.20
CA SER A 159 -17.81 -6.38 26.07
C SER A 159 -16.61 -6.58 27.00
N ALA A 160 -15.49 -5.89 26.77
CA ALA A 160 -14.21 -6.17 27.42
C ALA A 160 -13.99 -5.45 28.78
N GLY A 161 -14.91 -4.57 29.18
CA GLY A 161 -14.82 -3.76 30.41
C GLY A 161 -14.02 -2.46 30.23
N VAL A 162 -14.25 -1.47 31.13
CA VAL A 162 -13.80 -0.07 30.97
C VAL A 162 -12.28 0.07 30.81
N MET A 163 -11.49 -0.67 31.61
CA MET A 163 -10.03 -0.59 31.54
C MET A 163 -9.47 -1.08 30.19
N LYS A 164 -9.98 -2.20 29.69
CA LYS A 164 -9.59 -2.73 28.36
C LYS A 164 -10.08 -1.81 27.25
N ALA A 165 -11.28 -1.24 27.38
CA ALA A 165 -11.82 -0.28 26.43
C ALA A 165 -10.95 0.98 26.29
N MET A 166 -10.41 1.51 27.40
CA MET A 166 -9.48 2.65 27.33
C MET A 166 -8.16 2.31 26.62
N LYS A 167 -7.60 1.11 26.87
CA LYS A 167 -6.41 0.64 26.14
C LYS A 167 -6.73 0.45 24.65
N ALA A 168 -7.92 -0.08 24.36
CA ALA A 168 -8.39 -0.31 23.00
C ALA A 168 -8.48 0.96 22.16
N LEU A 169 -8.86 2.10 22.74
CA LEU A 169 -8.87 3.38 22.03
C LEU A 169 -7.49 3.76 21.47
N LYS A 170 -6.41 3.54 22.25
CA LYS A 170 -5.04 3.81 21.80
C LYS A 170 -4.62 2.87 20.67
N SER A 171 -4.94 1.58 20.78
CA SER A 171 -4.66 0.60 19.72
C SER A 171 -5.46 0.86 18.45
N MET A 172 -6.75 1.19 18.56
CA MET A 172 -7.59 1.58 17.41
C MET A 172 -7.03 2.81 16.69
N ALA A 173 -6.60 3.83 17.43
CA ALA A 173 -6.00 5.02 16.85
C ALA A 173 -4.67 4.69 16.14
N TYR A 174 -3.82 3.90 16.78
CA TYR A 174 -2.57 3.41 16.18
C TYR A 174 -2.83 2.63 14.89
N ILE A 175 -3.71 1.62 14.92
CA ILE A 175 -4.03 0.78 13.75
C ILE A 175 -4.59 1.65 12.62
N LYS A 176 -5.52 2.56 12.91
CA LYS A 176 -6.09 3.44 11.89
C LYS A 176 -5.03 4.30 11.22
N ASN A 177 -4.15 4.93 12.02
CA ASN A 177 -3.09 5.79 11.50
C ASN A 177 -2.07 4.97 10.69
N ALA A 178 -1.72 3.78 11.17
CA ALA A 178 -0.87 2.83 10.44
C ALA A 178 -1.49 2.46 9.10
N PHE A 179 -2.75 2.01 9.08
CA PHE A 179 -3.39 1.51 7.87
C PHE A 179 -3.59 2.59 6.81
N VAL A 180 -3.96 3.81 7.21
CA VAL A 180 -4.13 4.93 6.27
C VAL A 180 -2.84 5.22 5.50
N ALA A 181 -1.70 5.20 6.19
CA ALA A 181 -0.43 5.54 5.59
C ALA A 181 0.25 4.34 4.90
N LEU A 182 0.15 3.13 5.48
CA LEU A 182 0.55 1.88 4.81
C LEU A 182 -0.18 1.69 3.47
N LYS A 183 -1.47 2.04 3.40
CA LYS A 183 -2.26 1.93 2.16
C LYS A 183 -1.61 2.67 1.00
N GLN A 184 -1.15 3.89 1.24
CA GLN A 184 -0.53 4.69 0.18
C GLN A 184 0.83 4.14 -0.21
N GLU A 185 1.68 3.82 0.76
CA GLU A 185 3.03 3.32 0.50
C GLU A 185 3.00 1.97 -0.23
N ILE A 186 2.15 1.03 0.22
CA ILE A 186 1.95 -0.26 -0.43
C ILE A 186 1.41 -0.07 -1.85
N SER A 187 0.42 0.80 -2.05
CA SER A 187 -0.15 1.04 -3.39
C SER A 187 0.89 1.62 -4.34
N TYR A 188 1.68 2.59 -3.88
CA TYR A 188 2.77 3.16 -4.65
C TYR A 188 3.81 2.09 -5.03
N ASN A 189 4.29 1.32 -4.06
CA ASN A 189 5.32 0.30 -4.27
C ASN A 189 4.84 -0.82 -5.20
N ALA A 190 3.59 -1.27 -5.07
CA ALA A 190 2.98 -2.25 -5.97
C ALA A 190 2.92 -1.72 -7.41
N LYS A 191 2.41 -0.50 -7.60
CA LYS A 191 2.29 0.12 -8.94
C LYS A 191 3.65 0.38 -9.58
N MET A 192 4.62 0.89 -8.81
CA MET A 192 5.97 1.12 -9.30
C MET A 192 6.62 -0.19 -9.74
N THR A 193 6.56 -1.23 -8.90
CA THR A 193 7.17 -2.52 -9.22
C THR A 193 6.50 -3.17 -10.45
N GLN A 194 5.17 -3.10 -10.55
CA GLN A 194 4.44 -3.58 -11.73
C GLN A 194 4.83 -2.82 -13.01
N ASN A 195 4.97 -1.49 -12.94
CA ASN A 195 5.44 -0.69 -14.07
C ASN A 195 6.87 -1.09 -14.49
N LEU A 196 7.77 -1.34 -13.53
CA LEU A 196 9.14 -1.78 -13.81
C LEU A 196 9.16 -3.18 -14.45
N ILE A 197 8.32 -4.11 -14.00
CA ILE A 197 8.16 -5.43 -14.62
C ILE A 197 7.69 -5.28 -16.08
N ALA A 198 6.64 -4.49 -16.31
CA ALA A 198 6.09 -4.26 -17.65
C ALA A 198 7.13 -3.60 -18.58
N THR A 199 7.91 -2.65 -18.05
CA THR A 199 9.00 -1.99 -18.78
C THR A 199 10.07 -3.00 -19.18
N ASN A 200 10.52 -3.84 -18.25
CA ASN A 200 11.54 -4.84 -18.51
C ASN A 200 11.08 -5.83 -19.60
N LYS A 201 9.82 -6.29 -19.53
CA LYS A 201 9.21 -7.14 -20.56
C LYS A 201 9.16 -6.45 -21.93
N ALA A 202 8.66 -5.22 -22.00
CA ALA A 202 8.54 -4.47 -23.25
C ALA A 202 9.90 -4.19 -23.91
N MET A 203 10.94 -3.92 -23.13
CA MET A 203 12.31 -3.76 -23.65
C MET A 203 12.89 -5.07 -24.19
N ALA A 204 12.63 -6.21 -23.53
CA ALA A 204 13.09 -7.51 -24.01
C ALA A 204 12.48 -7.86 -25.38
N THR A 205 11.17 -7.64 -25.55
CA THR A 205 10.46 -7.90 -26.82
C THR A 205 10.94 -7.00 -27.98
N ASN A 206 11.39 -5.77 -27.68
CA ASN A 206 11.94 -4.85 -28.69
C ASN A 206 13.38 -5.17 -29.10
N LYS A 207 14.16 -5.87 -28.26
CA LYS A 207 15.53 -6.31 -28.63
C LYS A 207 15.55 -7.55 -29.53
N SER A 208 14.46 -8.30 -29.58
CA SER A 208 14.28 -9.49 -30.42
C SER A 208 13.70 -9.22 -31.81
N LYS A 209 13.54 -7.94 -32.19
CA LYS A 209 13.17 -7.48 -33.53
C LYS A 209 14.33 -6.73 -34.16
#